data_AF-A0A4R7VKJ4-F1
#
_entry.id   AF-A0A4R7VKJ4-F1
#
_cell.length_a   1.000
_cell.length_b   1.000
_cell.length_c   1.000
_cell.angle_alpha   90.00
_cell.angle_beta   90.00
_cell.angle_gamma   90.00
#
_symmetry.space_group_name_H-M   'P 1'
#
loop_
_entity.id
_entity.type
_entity.pdbx_description
1 polymer ?
#
loop_
_entity_poly.entity_id
_entity_poly.type
_entity_poly.pdbx_seq_one_letter_code
_entity_poly.pdbx_strand_id
1 'polypeptide(L)'
;MLAAKAGLRVLLLDRARFPSDTVSTHLIHQPGVALLARWGVLDAVVATGCPPIESAGYRLAGTTLRGRSEAVDGQAAAYAPRRYLLDEILADAAVSAGAEFVDRSTVVGLLRDEDGAVRGVRYRRGDALVEASASLVVGADGMRSTVARLAGAPTVVEDPTMTCVYYAYWRGLPAEFALYEEPGRFVGTIPTNDGLTVVAAYFPQVDFPKVRRDARAAYVTNIGDTVPGLAAVRVDDERFDRLHGFGAQRNFFRQAAGRGWVLTGDAAHHKDSITARGISDAFVQAELLARQVLPAVTDPRALRDSLAAYAELRDDALAESYYTTLSVARLEVRDDRVELLRGISGDQRMVDQYFSVVSGARSVEDVFARHVPMLSPLH
;
A
#
# COMPACT_ATOMS: atom_id res chain seq x y z
N MET A 1 16.88 -0.50 7.06
CA MET A 1 17.31 -1.90 7.27
C MET A 1 18.15 -2.45 6.12
N LEU A 2 17.59 -2.64 4.92
CA LEU A 2 18.30 -3.32 3.81
C LEU A 2 19.64 -2.69 3.44
N ALA A 3 19.69 -1.35 3.35
CA ALA A 3 20.92 -0.60 3.14
C ALA A 3 21.98 -0.82 4.22
N ALA A 4 21.58 -0.88 5.49
CA ALA A 4 22.51 -1.12 6.59
C ALA A 4 23.04 -2.57 6.57
N LYS A 5 22.17 -3.56 6.28
CA LYS A 5 22.58 -4.96 6.05
C LYS A 5 23.54 -5.11 4.86
N ALA A 6 23.47 -4.23 3.87
CA ALA A 6 24.40 -4.17 2.75
C ALA A 6 25.73 -3.45 3.09
N GLY A 7 25.97 -3.07 4.35
CA GLY A 7 27.21 -2.44 4.81
C GLY A 7 27.28 -0.93 4.57
N LEU A 8 26.18 -0.28 4.18
CA LEU A 8 26.14 1.17 4.01
C LEU A 8 25.92 1.88 5.34
N ARG A 9 26.51 3.08 5.50
CA ARG A 9 26.16 4.00 6.59
C ARG A 9 24.82 4.66 6.26
N VAL A 10 23.83 4.46 7.13
CA VAL A 10 22.45 4.92 6.89
C VAL A 10 22.03 5.87 8.00
N LEU A 11 21.57 7.06 7.60
CA LEU A 11 20.83 7.97 8.46
C LEU A 11 19.35 7.92 8.05
N LEU A 12 18.48 7.52 8.98
CA LEU A 12 17.03 7.48 8.81
C LEU A 12 16.42 8.63 9.61
N LEU A 13 15.75 9.55 8.91
CA LEU A 13 15.07 10.70 9.50
C LEU A 13 13.56 10.50 9.40
N ASP A 14 12.85 10.60 10.52
CA ASP A 14 11.39 10.63 10.52
C ASP A 14 10.89 11.77 11.42
N ARG A 15 9.79 12.40 11.01
CA ARG A 15 9.14 13.46 11.78
C ARG A 15 8.36 12.92 12.98
N ALA A 16 7.94 11.66 12.93
CA ALA A 16 7.24 11.00 14.01
C ALA A 16 8.23 10.49 15.06
N ARG A 17 7.69 10.19 16.24
CA ARG A 17 8.34 9.33 17.24
C ARG A 17 7.54 8.03 17.27
N PHE A 18 8.21 6.89 17.12
CA PHE A 18 7.55 5.60 17.19
C PHE A 18 7.34 5.14 18.65
N PRO A 19 6.27 4.35 18.92
CA PRO A 19 5.20 3.96 17.98
C PRO A 19 4.32 5.17 17.61
N SER A 20 3.87 5.19 16.35
CA SER A 20 3.03 6.26 15.81
C SER A 20 1.98 5.65 14.88
N ASP A 21 0.74 6.11 14.99
CA ASP A 21 -0.34 5.60 14.13
C ASP A 21 -0.45 6.42 12.85
N THR A 22 -0.68 5.72 11.74
CA THR A 22 -0.85 6.31 10.40
C THR A 22 -2.17 5.87 9.82
N VAL A 23 -2.91 6.80 9.22
CA VAL A 23 -4.20 6.49 8.58
C VAL A 23 -3.97 5.54 7.39
N SER A 24 -4.37 4.28 7.53
CA SER A 24 -4.17 3.18 6.57
C SER A 24 -5.01 1.96 6.97
N THR A 25 -5.54 1.22 5.99
CA THR A 25 -6.27 -0.05 6.18
C THR A 25 -5.34 -1.28 6.27
N HIS A 26 -4.03 -1.06 6.19
CA HIS A 26 -2.93 -1.89 6.70
C HIS A 26 -2.86 -3.38 6.31
N LEU A 27 -3.53 -3.83 5.24
CA LEU A 27 -3.34 -5.19 4.71
C LEU A 27 -1.97 -5.33 4.02
N ILE A 28 -1.36 -6.49 4.24
CA ILE A 28 -0.15 -6.97 3.58
C ILE A 28 -0.49 -8.30 2.90
N HIS A 29 -0.53 -8.29 1.57
CA HIS A 29 -0.77 -9.49 0.78
C HIS A 29 0.46 -10.40 0.78
N GLN A 30 0.28 -11.64 0.32
CA GLN A 30 1.28 -12.71 0.31
C GLN A 30 2.64 -12.26 -0.24
N PRO A 31 2.75 -11.50 -1.36
CA PRO A 31 4.05 -10.99 -1.82
C PRO A 31 4.76 -10.09 -0.80
N GLY A 32 4.02 -9.24 -0.08
CA GLY A 32 4.57 -8.40 0.99
C GLY A 32 4.97 -9.20 2.22
N VAL A 33 4.20 -10.24 2.57
CA VAL A 33 4.51 -11.16 3.67
C VAL A 33 5.76 -11.99 3.38
N ALA A 34 5.94 -12.44 2.13
CA ALA A 34 7.16 -13.08 1.66
C ALA A 34 8.40 -12.19 1.84
N LEU A 35 8.27 -10.89 1.62
CA LEU A 35 9.36 -9.93 1.86
C LEU A 35 9.65 -9.76 3.36
N LEU A 36 8.62 -9.67 4.22
CA LEU A 36 8.81 -9.66 5.67
C LEU A 36 9.55 -10.92 6.16
N ALA A 37 9.22 -12.09 5.61
CA ALA A 37 9.91 -13.35 5.92
C ALA A 37 11.37 -13.31 5.47
N ARG A 38 11.62 -12.92 4.21
CA ARG A 38 12.97 -12.76 3.63
C ARG A 38 13.83 -11.79 4.43
N TRP A 39 13.23 -10.75 4.98
CA TRP A 39 13.93 -9.75 5.78
C TRP A 39 14.15 -10.16 7.24
N GLY A 40 13.51 -11.24 7.69
CA GLY A 40 13.62 -11.78 9.04
C GLY A 40 12.79 -11.04 10.08
N VAL A 41 11.69 -10.38 9.67
CA VAL A 41 10.82 -9.60 10.56
C VAL A 41 9.38 -10.12 10.65
N LEU A 42 9.03 -11.15 9.87
CA LEU A 42 7.69 -11.74 9.89
C LEU A 42 7.32 -12.31 11.28
N ASP A 43 8.24 -13.01 11.95
CA ASP A 43 7.97 -13.60 13.26
C ASP A 43 7.59 -12.53 14.30
N ALA A 44 8.24 -11.36 14.25
CA ALA A 44 7.89 -10.24 15.11
C ALA A 44 6.48 -9.70 14.80
N VAL A 45 6.08 -9.65 13.53
CA VAL A 45 4.71 -9.27 13.13
C VAL A 45 3.68 -10.27 13.64
N VAL A 46 3.94 -11.57 13.50
CA VAL A 46 3.06 -12.63 14.02
C VAL A 46 2.96 -12.56 15.55
N ALA A 47 4.07 -12.29 16.23
CA ALA A 47 4.12 -12.16 17.69
C ALA A 47 3.28 -10.98 18.23
N THR A 48 2.86 -10.04 17.39
CA THR A 48 1.91 -8.96 17.77
C THR A 48 0.49 -9.47 18.04
N GLY A 49 0.19 -10.73 17.73
CA GLY A 49 -1.16 -11.29 17.81
C GLY A 49 -2.05 -10.91 16.62
N CYS A 50 -1.47 -10.42 15.51
CA CYS A 50 -2.21 -10.23 14.27
C CYS A 50 -2.60 -11.59 13.68
N PRO A 51 -3.89 -11.87 13.44
CA PRO A 51 -4.32 -13.16 12.94
C PRO A 51 -3.91 -13.37 11.47
N PRO A 52 -3.56 -14.60 11.06
CA PRO A 52 -3.32 -14.92 9.66
C PRO A 52 -4.63 -14.87 8.86
N ILE A 53 -4.54 -14.40 7.62
CA ILE A 53 -5.64 -14.36 6.66
C ILE A 53 -5.33 -15.34 5.54
N GLU A 54 -5.94 -16.53 5.59
CA GLU A 54 -5.68 -17.62 4.64
C GLU A 54 -6.66 -17.68 3.46
N SER A 55 -7.80 -16.97 3.57
CA SER A 55 -8.84 -16.97 2.54
C SER A 55 -9.52 -15.61 2.46
N ALA A 56 -10.09 -15.33 1.30
CA ALA A 56 -10.82 -14.12 1.01
C ALA A 56 -12.21 -14.46 0.45
N GLY A 57 -13.19 -13.64 0.79
CA GLY A 57 -14.51 -13.61 0.18
C GLY A 57 -14.66 -12.42 -0.76
N TYR A 58 -15.41 -12.59 -1.84
CA TYR A 58 -15.82 -11.47 -2.68
C TYR A 58 -17.27 -11.63 -3.13
N ARG A 59 -18.09 -10.60 -2.90
CA ARG A 59 -19.49 -10.58 -3.28
C ARG A 59 -19.77 -9.43 -4.25
N LEU A 60 -20.34 -9.77 -5.40
CA LEU A 60 -20.74 -8.85 -6.45
C LEU A 60 -22.02 -9.34 -7.13
N ALA A 61 -23.02 -8.47 -7.29
CA ALA A 61 -24.22 -8.72 -8.08
C ALA A 61 -24.89 -10.09 -7.78
N GLY A 62 -25.01 -10.42 -6.49
CA GLY A 62 -25.59 -11.68 -6.01
C GLY A 62 -24.70 -12.92 -6.12
N THR A 63 -23.52 -12.82 -6.73
CA THR A 63 -22.53 -13.90 -6.80
C THR A 63 -21.56 -13.77 -5.63
N THR A 64 -21.25 -14.88 -4.95
CA THR A 64 -20.26 -14.92 -3.87
C THR A 64 -19.15 -15.90 -4.24
N LEU A 65 -17.92 -15.41 -4.24
CA LEU A 65 -16.72 -16.22 -4.36
C LEU A 65 -16.04 -16.34 -3.01
N ARG A 66 -15.44 -17.50 -2.73
CA ARG A 66 -14.54 -17.70 -1.60
C ARG A 66 -13.37 -18.54 -2.05
N GLY A 67 -12.16 -18.07 -1.79
CA GLY A 67 -10.96 -18.79 -2.21
C GLY A 67 -9.71 -18.34 -1.47
N ARG A 68 -8.60 -18.89 -1.91
CA ARG A 68 -7.27 -18.66 -1.34
C ARG A 68 -6.34 -18.15 -2.42
N SER A 69 -5.36 -17.35 -2.01
CA SER A 69 -4.25 -17.01 -2.88
C SER A 69 -3.19 -18.13 -2.82
N GLU A 70 -2.45 -18.29 -3.91
CA GLU A 70 -1.23 -19.09 -3.92
C GLU A 70 -0.16 -18.53 -2.98
N ALA A 71 0.66 -19.43 -2.44
CA ALA A 71 1.78 -19.04 -1.59
C ALA A 71 2.90 -18.38 -2.41
N VAL A 72 3.46 -17.29 -1.89
CA VAL A 72 4.65 -16.63 -2.45
C VAL A 72 5.83 -16.90 -1.54
N ASP A 73 6.90 -17.48 -2.07
CA ASP A 73 8.08 -17.94 -1.28
C ASP A 73 7.70 -18.70 0.01
N GLY A 74 6.70 -19.58 -0.11
CA GLY A 74 6.20 -20.40 1.01
C GLY A 74 5.22 -19.69 1.96
N GLN A 75 4.91 -18.41 1.74
CA GLN A 75 3.96 -17.64 2.56
C GLN A 75 2.56 -17.63 1.93
N ALA A 76 1.61 -18.37 2.55
CA ALA A 76 0.23 -18.47 2.07
C ALA A 76 -0.74 -17.46 2.72
N ALA A 77 -0.40 -16.96 3.91
CA ALA A 77 -1.24 -16.04 4.66
C ALA A 77 -0.92 -14.58 4.32
N ALA A 78 -1.97 -13.75 4.26
CA ALA A 78 -1.87 -12.31 4.38
C ALA A 78 -1.98 -11.90 5.87
N TYR A 79 -1.55 -10.69 6.20
CA TYR A 79 -1.68 -10.13 7.56
C TYR A 79 -2.10 -8.66 7.47
N ALA A 80 -2.85 -8.21 8.47
CA ALA A 80 -3.25 -6.81 8.57
C ALA A 80 -2.87 -6.22 9.95
N PRO A 81 -1.57 -6.16 10.29
CA PRO A 81 -1.14 -5.66 11.60
C PRO A 81 -1.43 -4.17 11.74
N ARG A 82 -1.73 -3.71 12.96
CA ARG A 82 -1.87 -2.28 13.23
C ARG A 82 -0.59 -1.54 12.83
N ARG A 83 -0.74 -0.38 12.18
CA ARG A 83 0.39 0.40 11.64
C ARG A 83 1.42 0.77 12.69
N TYR A 84 0.99 1.18 13.87
CA TYR A 84 1.91 1.55 14.94
C TYR A 84 2.79 0.37 15.40
N LEU A 85 2.33 -0.88 15.25
CA LEU A 85 3.11 -2.09 15.56
C LEU A 85 4.05 -2.44 14.40
N LEU A 86 3.53 -2.47 13.17
CA LEU A 86 4.33 -2.78 11.98
C LEU A 86 5.47 -1.78 11.78
N ASP A 87 5.15 -0.49 11.85
CA ASP A 87 6.11 0.58 11.59
C ASP A 87 7.22 0.60 12.66
N GLU A 88 6.88 0.29 13.93
CA GLU A 88 7.85 0.14 15.02
C GLU A 88 8.78 -1.06 14.78
N ILE A 89 8.24 -2.23 14.43
CA ILE A 89 9.04 -3.42 14.09
C ILE A 89 10.04 -3.12 12.96
N LEU A 90 9.61 -2.43 11.92
CA LEU A 90 10.48 -2.09 10.78
C LEU A 90 11.55 -1.04 11.16
N ALA A 91 11.21 -0.07 12.01
CA ALA A 91 12.16 0.90 12.52
C ALA A 91 13.22 0.23 13.42
N ASP A 92 12.80 -0.62 14.36
CA ASP A 92 13.68 -1.39 15.23
C ASP A 92 14.60 -2.32 14.44
N ALA A 93 14.08 -2.97 13.40
CA ALA A 93 14.87 -3.79 12.49
C ALA A 93 15.89 -2.96 11.70
N ALA A 94 15.57 -1.70 11.36
CA ALA A 94 16.53 -0.79 10.73
C ALA A 94 17.65 -0.39 11.69
N VAL A 95 17.32 -0.05 12.94
CA VAL A 95 18.31 0.29 13.98
C VAL A 95 19.18 -0.92 14.32
N SER A 96 18.59 -2.09 14.50
CA SER A 96 19.29 -3.34 14.79
C SER A 96 20.25 -3.74 13.65
N ALA A 97 19.93 -3.36 12.41
CA ALA A 97 20.81 -3.55 11.26
C ALA A 97 21.96 -2.52 11.16
N GLY A 98 21.97 -1.50 12.02
CA GLY A 98 23.02 -0.47 12.08
C GLY A 98 22.66 0.89 11.46
N ALA A 99 21.38 1.14 11.16
CA ALA A 99 20.95 2.48 10.76
C ALA A 99 20.89 3.43 11.96
N GLU A 100 21.38 4.65 11.80
CA GLU A 100 21.17 5.74 12.76
C GLU A 100 19.75 6.29 12.55
N PHE A 101 18.86 6.08 13.52
CA PHE A 101 17.50 6.62 13.48
C PHE A 101 17.39 7.90 14.30
N VAL A 102 16.94 8.98 13.65
CA VAL A 102 16.70 10.27 14.31
C VAL A 102 15.22 10.64 14.14
N ASP A 103 14.48 10.45 15.23
CA ASP A 103 13.08 10.82 15.33
C ASP A 103 12.87 12.35 15.34
N ARG A 104 11.60 12.79 15.22
CA ARG A 104 11.19 14.21 15.28
C ARG A 104 12.03 15.12 14.39
N SER A 105 12.44 14.60 13.25
CA SER A 105 13.36 15.23 12.30
C SER A 105 12.69 15.37 10.95
N THR A 106 12.41 16.61 10.55
CA THR A 106 11.70 16.91 9.31
C THR A 106 12.67 17.44 8.27
N VAL A 107 12.81 16.75 7.13
CA VAL A 107 13.57 17.26 5.98
C VAL A 107 12.91 18.53 5.44
N VAL A 108 13.70 19.59 5.26
CA VAL A 108 13.23 20.90 4.78
C VAL A 108 13.99 21.40 3.55
N GLY A 109 15.11 20.78 3.20
CA GLY A 109 15.91 21.13 2.04
C GLY A 109 16.78 19.98 1.52
N LEU A 110 17.20 20.07 0.26
CA LEU A 110 18.22 19.20 -0.33
C LEU A 110 19.50 20.01 -0.51
N LEU A 111 20.63 19.39 -0.19
CA LEU A 111 21.97 19.94 -0.45
C LEU A 111 22.39 19.51 -1.85
N ARG A 112 23.04 20.40 -2.60
CA ARG A 112 23.46 20.15 -3.99
C ARG A 112 24.93 20.52 -4.18
N ASP A 113 25.62 19.79 -5.06
CA ASP A 113 26.96 20.17 -5.54
C ASP A 113 26.87 21.23 -6.66
N GLU A 114 28.03 21.67 -7.14
CA GLU A 114 28.17 22.68 -8.19
C GLU A 114 27.48 22.26 -9.50
N ASP A 115 27.42 20.96 -9.79
CA ASP A 115 26.73 20.38 -10.95
C ASP A 115 25.22 20.13 -10.69
N GLY A 116 24.71 20.59 -9.55
CA GLY A 116 23.30 20.48 -9.16
C GLY A 116 22.85 19.10 -8.69
N ALA A 117 23.75 18.11 -8.55
CA ALA A 117 23.41 16.79 -8.03
C ALA A 117 23.16 16.84 -6.52
N VAL A 118 22.16 16.09 -6.04
CA VAL A 118 21.84 16.03 -4.61
C VAL A 118 22.95 15.29 -3.86
N ARG A 119 23.41 15.88 -2.75
CA ARG A 119 24.51 15.36 -1.91
C ARG A 119 24.18 15.28 -0.44
N GLY A 120 22.91 15.40 -0.09
CA GLY A 120 22.47 15.38 1.29
C GLY A 120 21.17 16.13 1.51
N VAL A 121 20.84 16.29 2.78
CA VAL A 121 19.61 16.92 3.22
C VAL A 121 19.89 17.97 4.29
N ARG A 122 19.02 18.97 4.33
CA ARG A 122 18.86 19.86 5.46
C ARG A 122 17.56 19.49 6.17
N TYR A 123 17.62 19.27 7.48
CA TYR A 123 16.46 18.88 8.28
C TYR A 123 16.37 19.70 9.57
N ARG A 124 15.15 19.84 10.08
CA ARG A 124 14.87 20.51 11.35
C ARG A 124 14.66 19.48 12.44
N ARG A 125 15.30 19.69 13.60
CA ARG A 125 15.13 18.90 14.82
C ARG A 125 14.97 19.85 16.01
N GLY A 126 13.76 19.95 16.55
CA GLY A 126 13.41 21.07 17.45
C GLY A 126 13.62 22.40 16.75
N ASP A 127 14.35 23.32 17.39
CA ASP A 127 14.70 24.62 16.81
C ASP A 127 15.99 24.59 15.96
N ALA A 128 16.72 23.48 15.99
CA ALA A 128 17.98 23.35 15.27
C ALA A 128 17.75 23.00 13.80
N LEU A 129 18.51 23.66 12.93
CA LEU A 129 18.64 23.33 11.51
C LEU A 129 19.96 22.58 11.31
N VAL A 130 19.87 21.34 10.85
CA VAL A 130 21.01 20.42 10.74
C VAL A 130 21.19 20.02 9.28
N GLU A 131 22.44 19.86 8.86
CA GLU A 131 22.82 19.38 7.54
C GLU A 131 23.47 18.00 7.65
N ALA A 132 23.12 17.10 6.72
CA ALA A 132 23.72 15.78 6.63
C ALA A 132 24.06 15.48 5.16
N SER A 133 25.33 15.15 4.91
CA SER A 133 25.81 14.74 3.58
C SER A 133 25.54 13.26 3.34
N ALA A 134 25.21 12.90 2.10
CA ALA A 134 24.97 11.54 1.66
C ALA A 134 25.33 11.36 0.18
N SER A 135 25.80 10.16 -0.19
CA SER A 135 26.02 9.79 -1.60
C SER A 135 24.71 9.62 -2.38
N LEU A 136 23.63 9.28 -1.66
CA LEU A 136 22.28 9.09 -2.20
C LEU A 136 21.25 9.52 -1.15
N VAL A 137 20.26 10.30 -1.56
CA VAL A 137 19.10 10.64 -0.74
C VAL A 137 17.89 9.82 -1.19
N VAL A 138 17.28 9.08 -0.27
CA VAL A 138 16.07 8.28 -0.53
C VAL A 138 14.85 9.01 0.03
N GLY A 139 13.91 9.40 -0.82
CA GLY A 139 12.59 9.89 -0.42
C GLY A 139 11.61 8.72 -0.21
N ALA A 140 11.29 8.45 1.05
CA ALA A 140 10.30 7.46 1.47
C ALA A 140 9.19 8.12 2.33
N ASP A 141 8.89 9.39 2.04
CA ASP A 141 8.11 10.31 2.87
C ASP A 141 6.65 10.50 2.40
N GLY A 142 6.10 9.44 1.79
CA GLY A 142 4.68 9.31 1.51
C GLY A 142 4.17 10.06 0.27
N MET A 143 2.86 9.95 0.01
CA MET A 143 2.17 10.52 -1.17
C MET A 143 2.41 12.03 -1.38
N ARG A 144 2.68 12.76 -0.30
CA ARG A 144 2.95 14.21 -0.28
C ARG A 144 4.44 14.51 -0.07
N SER A 145 5.29 13.69 -0.69
CA SER A 145 6.75 13.72 -0.54
C SER A 145 7.35 15.12 -0.64
N THR A 146 8.05 15.50 0.42
CA THR A 146 8.90 16.70 0.50
C THR A 146 10.16 16.51 -0.34
N VAL A 147 10.76 15.31 -0.33
CA VAL A 147 11.94 15.02 -1.15
C VAL A 147 11.62 15.19 -2.63
N ALA A 148 10.51 14.61 -3.11
CA ALA A 148 10.04 14.77 -4.48
C ALA A 148 9.88 16.25 -4.88
N ARG A 149 9.20 17.03 -4.03
CA ARG A 149 8.97 18.46 -4.26
C ARG A 149 10.28 19.25 -4.33
N LEU A 150 11.23 19.00 -3.42
CA LEU A 150 12.53 19.67 -3.38
C LEU A 150 13.46 19.25 -4.52
N ALA A 151 13.34 18.00 -4.97
CA ALA A 151 14.05 17.48 -6.12
C ALA A 151 13.51 18.02 -7.45
N GLY A 152 12.27 18.52 -7.47
CA GLY A 152 11.57 18.93 -8.68
C GLY A 152 11.10 17.73 -9.50
N ALA A 153 10.83 16.60 -8.85
CA ALA A 153 10.43 15.35 -9.51
C ALA A 153 8.96 15.44 -10.00
N PRO A 154 8.73 15.51 -11.32
CA PRO A 154 7.38 15.63 -11.87
C PRO A 154 6.65 14.30 -11.78
N THR A 155 5.32 14.39 -11.72
CA THR A 155 4.45 13.27 -12.03
C THR A 155 4.57 12.95 -13.53
N VAL A 156 4.82 11.70 -13.89
CA VAL A 156 4.95 11.23 -15.29
C VAL A 156 3.68 10.56 -15.81
N VAL A 157 2.89 9.98 -14.90
CA VAL A 157 1.54 9.46 -15.15
C VAL A 157 0.65 9.96 -14.01
N GLU A 158 -0.50 10.56 -14.33
CA GLU A 158 -1.49 11.00 -13.34
C GLU A 158 -2.90 10.68 -13.83
N ASP A 159 -3.70 10.05 -12.97
CA ASP A 159 -5.12 9.79 -13.20
C ASP A 159 -5.97 10.55 -12.18
N PRO A 160 -7.25 10.84 -12.50
CA PRO A 160 -8.16 11.46 -11.55
C PRO A 160 -8.28 10.67 -10.24
N THR A 161 -8.54 11.39 -9.14
CA THR A 161 -8.95 10.78 -7.87
C THR A 161 -10.30 10.06 -8.06
N MET A 162 -10.36 8.78 -7.72
CA MET A 162 -11.52 7.92 -8.04
C MET A 162 -12.47 7.75 -6.86
N THR A 163 -11.95 7.45 -5.66
CA THR A 163 -12.77 7.26 -4.47
C THR A 163 -12.26 8.06 -3.26
N CYS A 164 -13.20 8.35 -2.36
CA CYS A 164 -12.88 8.67 -0.97
C CYS A 164 -13.25 7.48 -0.07
N VAL A 165 -12.49 7.29 1.00
CA VAL A 165 -12.65 6.14 1.90
C VAL A 165 -12.80 6.61 3.34
N TYR A 166 -13.65 5.91 4.07
CA TYR A 166 -13.71 5.98 5.52
C TYR A 166 -13.59 4.59 6.11
N TYR A 167 -12.90 4.46 7.23
CA TYR A 167 -12.78 3.18 7.92
C TYR A 167 -12.80 3.34 9.44
N ALA A 168 -13.15 2.27 10.12
CA ALA A 168 -13.05 2.15 11.56
C ALA A 168 -12.73 0.71 11.96
N TYR A 169 -12.40 0.51 13.23
CA TYR A 169 -12.17 -0.80 13.82
C TYR A 169 -13.41 -1.25 14.58
N TRP A 170 -13.91 -2.43 14.22
CA TRP A 170 -15.13 -3.00 14.76
C TRP A 170 -14.84 -4.20 15.65
N ARG A 171 -15.53 -4.29 16.79
CA ARG A 171 -15.53 -5.47 17.66
C ARG A 171 -16.72 -6.39 17.33
N GLY A 172 -16.50 -7.70 17.44
CA GLY A 172 -17.58 -8.70 17.37
C GLY A 172 -18.12 -8.96 15.96
N LEU A 173 -17.36 -8.62 14.92
CA LEU A 173 -17.61 -9.10 13.55
C LEU A 173 -16.87 -10.43 13.32
N PRO A 174 -17.33 -11.26 12.36
CA PRO A 174 -16.55 -12.41 11.90
C PRO A 174 -15.13 -11.98 11.49
N ALA A 175 -14.14 -12.77 11.86
CA ALA A 175 -12.74 -12.55 11.51
C ALA A 175 -12.46 -13.05 10.08
N GLU A 176 -13.09 -12.43 9.08
CA GLU A 176 -12.98 -12.82 7.67
C GLU A 176 -12.51 -11.65 6.83
N PHE A 177 -11.58 -11.91 5.89
CA PHE A 177 -11.29 -10.95 4.83
C PHE A 177 -12.36 -11.08 3.76
N ALA A 178 -13.21 -10.07 3.63
CA ALA A 178 -14.29 -10.07 2.64
C ALA A 178 -14.46 -8.70 1.97
N LEU A 179 -14.70 -8.77 0.67
CA LEU A 179 -14.97 -7.63 -0.21
C LEU A 179 -16.43 -7.68 -0.64
N TYR A 180 -17.12 -6.55 -0.59
CA TYR A 180 -18.52 -6.41 -0.97
C TYR A 180 -18.65 -5.22 -1.90
N GLU A 181 -19.25 -5.43 -3.06
CA GLU A 181 -19.38 -4.41 -4.09
C GLU A 181 -20.81 -4.34 -4.61
N GLU A 182 -21.31 -3.11 -4.68
CA GLU A 182 -22.58 -2.73 -5.28
C GLU A 182 -22.35 -1.48 -6.14
N PRO A 183 -23.23 -1.13 -7.09
CA PRO A 183 -23.05 0.06 -7.92
C PRO A 183 -22.78 1.33 -7.09
N GLY A 184 -21.62 1.97 -7.32
CA GLY A 184 -21.19 3.16 -6.60
C GLY A 184 -20.74 2.92 -5.15
N ARG A 185 -20.52 1.68 -4.72
CA ARG A 185 -20.21 1.35 -3.32
C ARG A 185 -19.29 0.14 -3.20
N PHE A 186 -18.32 0.24 -2.30
CA PHE A 186 -17.47 -0.89 -1.97
C PHE A 186 -17.16 -0.91 -0.48
N VAL A 187 -17.24 -2.09 0.13
CA VAL A 187 -16.91 -2.30 1.54
C VAL A 187 -15.92 -3.46 1.66
N GLY A 188 -14.80 -3.21 2.34
CA GLY A 188 -13.82 -4.22 2.72
C GLY A 188 -13.85 -4.47 4.22
N THR A 189 -13.76 -5.72 4.62
CA THR A 189 -13.62 -6.15 6.02
C THR A 189 -12.35 -6.97 6.16
N ILE A 190 -11.48 -6.65 7.11
CA ILE A 190 -10.18 -7.33 7.29
C ILE A 190 -9.91 -7.53 8.79
N PRO A 191 -9.71 -8.76 9.29
CA PRO A 191 -9.37 -8.99 10.69
C PRO A 191 -7.97 -8.46 11.02
N THR A 192 -7.81 -7.92 12.22
CA THR A 192 -6.55 -7.33 12.72
C THR A 192 -6.36 -7.65 14.21
N ASN A 193 -5.38 -7.03 14.86
CA ASN A 193 -5.03 -7.23 16.27
C ASN A 193 -6.25 -7.02 17.21
N ASP A 194 -6.16 -7.57 18.42
CA ASP A 194 -7.10 -7.38 19.52
C ASP A 194 -8.56 -7.82 19.24
N GLY A 195 -8.72 -8.79 18.33
CA GLY A 195 -10.04 -9.29 17.92
C GLY A 195 -10.88 -8.24 17.18
N LEU A 196 -10.23 -7.25 16.58
CA LEU A 196 -10.87 -6.20 15.80
C LEU A 196 -10.90 -6.57 14.32
N THR A 197 -11.87 -6.02 13.61
CA THR A 197 -11.95 -6.04 12.14
C THR A 197 -11.91 -4.60 11.65
N VAL A 198 -10.96 -4.24 10.78
CA VAL A 198 -11.04 -2.98 10.06
C VAL A 198 -12.14 -3.11 9.00
N VAL A 199 -13.07 -2.16 9.01
CA VAL A 199 -14.16 -2.06 8.04
C VAL A 199 -13.96 -0.77 7.29
N ALA A 200 -13.76 -0.85 5.98
CA ALA A 200 -13.51 0.30 5.11
C ALA A 200 -14.64 0.42 4.10
N ALA A 201 -15.24 1.61 4.00
CA ALA A 201 -16.30 1.94 3.06
C ALA A 201 -15.81 3.01 2.08
N TYR A 202 -15.89 2.68 0.80
CA TYR A 202 -15.48 3.53 -0.31
C TYR A 202 -16.69 4.15 -0.99
N PHE A 203 -16.52 5.39 -1.44
CA PHE A 203 -17.53 6.19 -2.12
C PHE A 203 -16.91 6.84 -3.36
N PRO A 204 -17.69 7.11 -4.41
CA PRO A 204 -17.22 7.88 -5.56
C PRO A 204 -16.67 9.23 -5.11
N GLN A 205 -15.54 9.65 -5.68
CA GLN A 205 -14.90 10.91 -5.32
C GLN A 205 -15.84 12.11 -5.49
N VAL A 206 -16.72 12.06 -6.49
CA VAL A 206 -17.74 13.08 -6.78
C VAL A 206 -18.66 13.32 -5.59
N ASP A 207 -18.91 12.30 -4.78
CA ASP A 207 -19.77 12.36 -3.60
C ASP A 207 -19.05 12.84 -2.34
N PHE A 208 -17.72 12.97 -2.35
CA PHE A 208 -16.94 13.37 -1.18
C PHE A 208 -17.45 14.65 -0.48
N PRO A 209 -17.83 15.75 -1.19
CA PRO A 209 -18.37 16.94 -0.55
C PRO A 209 -19.69 16.70 0.22
N LYS A 210 -20.49 15.72 -0.21
CA LYS A 210 -21.73 15.30 0.46
C LYS A 210 -21.41 14.37 1.62
N VAL A 211 -20.61 13.32 1.38
CA VAL A 211 -20.24 12.32 2.39
C VAL A 211 -19.56 12.97 3.60
N ARG A 212 -18.63 13.90 3.39
CA ARG A 212 -17.88 14.54 4.50
C ARG A 212 -18.72 15.42 5.42
N ARG A 213 -19.96 15.79 5.04
CA ARG A 213 -20.86 16.60 5.89
C ARG A 213 -21.41 15.78 7.06
N ASP A 214 -21.63 14.49 6.84
CA ASP A 214 -22.04 13.54 7.87
C ASP A 214 -21.41 12.16 7.58
N ALA A 215 -20.09 12.09 7.79
CA ALA A 215 -19.30 10.93 7.41
C ALA A 215 -19.71 9.67 8.18
N ARG A 216 -20.10 9.80 9.46
CA ARG A 216 -20.53 8.67 10.28
C ARG A 216 -21.84 8.09 9.72
N ALA A 217 -22.85 8.92 9.45
CA ALA A 217 -24.10 8.43 8.89
C ALA A 217 -23.90 7.78 7.51
N ALA A 218 -23.17 8.45 6.62
CA ALA A 218 -22.89 7.92 5.28
C ALA A 218 -22.14 6.58 5.31
N TYR A 219 -21.14 6.47 6.20
CA TYR A 219 -20.38 5.24 6.44
C TYR A 219 -21.27 4.08 6.91
N VAL A 220 -22.13 4.32 7.92
CA VAL A 220 -23.03 3.28 8.45
C VAL A 220 -24.07 2.86 7.43
N THR A 221 -24.68 3.81 6.70
CA THR A 221 -25.63 3.49 5.62
C THR A 221 -24.98 2.65 4.53
N ASN A 222 -23.77 3.02 4.08
CA ASN A 222 -23.06 2.26 3.05
C ASN A 222 -22.82 0.81 3.48
N ILE A 223 -22.37 0.59 4.73
CA ILE A 223 -22.15 -0.76 5.26
C ILE A 223 -23.47 -1.54 5.36
N GLY A 224 -24.52 -0.92 5.91
CA GLY A 224 -25.82 -1.58 6.08
C GLY A 224 -26.43 -2.02 4.75
N ASP A 225 -26.28 -1.20 3.71
CA ASP A 225 -26.82 -1.49 2.39
C ASP A 225 -25.96 -2.49 1.59
N THR A 226 -24.66 -2.57 1.87
CA THR A 226 -23.68 -3.32 1.05
C THR A 226 -23.26 -4.65 1.68
N VAL A 227 -23.29 -4.79 3.01
CA VAL A 227 -22.80 -5.99 3.72
C VAL A 227 -23.95 -6.78 4.35
N PRO A 228 -24.12 -8.08 4.05
CA PRO A 228 -25.19 -8.89 4.60
C PRO A 228 -25.15 -8.96 6.11
N GLY A 229 -26.31 -8.83 6.74
CA GLY A 229 -26.44 -8.95 8.19
C GLY A 229 -25.90 -7.75 8.98
N LEU A 230 -25.28 -6.74 8.34
CA LEU A 230 -24.80 -5.55 9.04
C LEU A 230 -25.80 -4.39 9.09
N ALA A 231 -26.90 -4.44 8.31
CA ALA A 231 -27.96 -3.43 8.35
C ALA A 231 -28.58 -3.25 9.75
N ALA A 232 -28.68 -4.33 10.53
CA ALA A 232 -29.27 -4.34 11.87
C ALA A 232 -28.23 -4.19 12.99
N VAL A 233 -26.94 -4.12 12.66
CA VAL A 233 -25.88 -4.02 13.67
C VAL A 233 -25.82 -2.59 14.19
N ARG A 234 -26.04 -2.44 15.50
CA ARG A 234 -25.92 -1.15 16.18
C ARG A 234 -24.46 -0.69 16.16
N VAL A 235 -24.23 0.52 15.67
CA VAL A 235 -22.93 1.20 15.74
C VAL A 235 -22.93 2.10 16.96
N ASP A 236 -22.37 1.58 18.06
CA ASP A 236 -22.12 2.31 19.29
C ASP A 236 -20.63 2.35 19.61
N ASP A 237 -20.26 3.21 20.56
CA ASP A 237 -18.85 3.50 20.86
C ASP A 237 -18.14 2.30 21.53
N GLU A 238 -18.87 1.25 21.95
CA GLU A 238 -18.28 -0.01 22.44
C GLU A 238 -17.84 -0.93 21.30
N ARG A 239 -18.59 -0.93 20.19
CA ARG A 239 -18.28 -1.74 19.00
C ARG A 239 -17.46 -1.02 17.95
N PHE A 240 -17.42 0.31 17.99
CA PHE A 240 -16.89 1.17 16.95
C PHE A 240 -15.91 2.19 17.53
N ASP A 241 -14.65 2.10 17.11
CA ASP A 241 -13.63 3.13 17.43
C ASP A 241 -13.84 4.40 16.58
N ARG A 242 -12.92 5.36 16.65
CA ARG A 242 -12.91 6.58 15.84
C ARG A 242 -12.99 6.28 14.34
N LEU A 243 -13.83 7.05 13.63
CA LEU A 243 -13.86 7.03 12.17
C LEU A 243 -12.64 7.76 11.61
N HIS A 244 -11.92 7.08 10.72
CA HIS A 244 -10.82 7.62 9.93
C HIS A 244 -11.29 7.88 8.51
N GLY A 245 -10.79 8.94 7.88
CA GLY A 245 -11.19 9.32 6.53
C GLY A 245 -10.02 9.76 5.67
N PHE A 246 -10.04 9.37 4.40
CA PHE A 246 -9.10 9.83 3.39
C PHE A 246 -9.88 10.34 2.18
N GLY A 247 -9.92 11.67 2.06
CA GLY A 247 -10.85 12.34 1.14
C GLY A 247 -10.41 12.45 -0.31
N ALA A 248 -9.12 12.29 -0.61
CA ALA A 248 -8.58 12.43 -1.97
C ALA A 248 -7.37 11.52 -2.17
N GLN A 249 -7.62 10.34 -2.75
CA GLN A 249 -6.62 9.34 -3.10
C GLN A 249 -6.04 9.64 -4.47
N ARG A 250 -4.82 10.18 -4.50
CA ARG A 250 -4.15 10.53 -5.77
C ARG A 250 -3.74 9.26 -6.51
N ASN A 251 -3.68 9.32 -7.83
CA ASN A 251 -3.26 8.19 -8.66
C ASN A 251 -2.11 8.67 -9.54
N PHE A 252 -0.89 8.20 -9.28
CA PHE A 252 0.26 8.66 -10.05
C PHE A 252 1.46 7.71 -10.06
N PHE A 253 2.27 7.85 -11.10
CA PHE A 253 3.69 7.55 -11.10
C PHE A 253 4.50 8.84 -11.17
N ARG A 254 5.51 8.96 -10.30
CA ARG A 254 6.46 10.07 -10.31
C ARG A 254 7.79 9.62 -10.89
N GLN A 255 8.51 10.55 -11.52
CA GLN A 255 9.93 10.36 -11.85
C GLN A 255 10.65 9.75 -10.64
N ALA A 256 11.19 8.55 -10.84
CA ALA A 256 11.66 7.72 -9.74
C ALA A 256 12.96 8.20 -9.11
N ALA A 257 13.84 8.75 -9.93
CA ALA A 257 15.19 9.07 -9.55
C ALA A 257 15.76 10.23 -10.37
N GLY A 258 16.82 10.80 -9.85
CA GLY A 258 17.65 11.77 -10.54
C GLY A 258 19.05 11.79 -9.94
N ARG A 259 19.81 12.83 -10.26
CA ARG A 259 21.22 12.94 -9.82
C ARG A 259 21.29 13.02 -8.29
N GLY A 260 21.71 11.92 -7.66
CA GLY A 260 21.92 11.81 -6.21
C GLY A 260 20.67 11.60 -5.36
N TRP A 261 19.52 11.31 -5.97
CA TRP A 261 18.27 11.05 -5.25
C TRP A 261 17.41 9.99 -5.91
N VAL A 262 16.57 9.34 -5.10
CA VAL A 262 15.61 8.31 -5.52
C VAL A 262 14.38 8.30 -4.62
N LEU A 263 13.23 7.90 -5.16
CA LEU A 263 11.95 7.84 -4.45
C LEU A 263 11.46 6.38 -4.37
N THR A 264 10.82 6.03 -3.26
CA THR A 264 10.24 4.70 -3.00
C THR A 264 8.93 4.82 -2.20
N GLY A 265 8.08 3.80 -2.30
CA GLY A 265 6.74 3.80 -1.70
C GLY A 265 5.85 4.90 -2.30
N ASP A 266 4.97 5.47 -1.49
CA ASP A 266 4.04 6.51 -1.96
C ASP A 266 4.73 7.82 -2.41
N ALA A 267 6.00 8.02 -2.02
CA ALA A 267 6.81 9.13 -2.53
C ALA A 267 7.15 8.96 -4.02
N ALA A 268 7.08 7.75 -4.54
CA ALA A 268 7.36 7.38 -5.93
C ALA A 268 6.09 7.09 -6.73
N HIS A 269 5.18 6.32 -6.15
CA HIS A 269 3.98 5.80 -6.79
C HIS A 269 2.87 5.65 -5.77
N HIS A 270 1.69 6.17 -6.06
CA HIS A 270 0.51 6.00 -5.22
C HIS A 270 -0.72 5.71 -6.08
N LYS A 271 -1.64 4.92 -5.56
CA LYS A 271 -2.94 4.61 -6.17
C LYS A 271 -4.02 4.48 -5.12
N ASP A 272 -5.27 4.45 -5.58
CA ASP A 272 -6.44 4.22 -4.74
C ASP A 272 -6.25 2.98 -3.84
N SER A 273 -6.61 3.09 -2.56
CA SER A 273 -6.38 2.02 -1.57
C SER A 273 -7.38 0.87 -1.68
N ILE A 274 -8.38 0.93 -2.58
CA ILE A 274 -9.49 -0.04 -2.67
C ILE A 274 -9.04 -1.51 -2.82
N THR A 275 -7.87 -1.77 -3.41
CA THR A 275 -7.29 -3.12 -3.55
C THR A 275 -6.33 -3.51 -2.43
N ALA A 276 -6.07 -2.58 -1.49
CA ALA A 276 -5.24 -2.76 -0.31
C ALA A 276 -3.82 -3.30 -0.59
N ARG A 277 -3.17 -2.80 -1.67
CA ARG A 277 -1.81 -3.21 -2.08
C ARG A 277 -0.67 -2.31 -1.60
N GLY A 278 -0.97 -1.09 -1.12
CA GLY A 278 0.05 -0.05 -0.90
C GLY A 278 1.25 -0.47 -0.04
N ILE A 279 1.05 -1.23 1.05
CA ILE A 279 2.18 -1.70 1.87
C ILE A 279 3.02 -2.74 1.11
N SER A 280 2.36 -3.66 0.41
CA SER A 280 3.07 -4.68 -0.39
C SER A 280 3.86 -4.03 -1.52
N ASP A 281 3.29 -3.03 -2.20
CA ASP A 281 3.98 -2.26 -3.24
C ASP A 281 5.17 -1.48 -2.68
N ALA A 282 5.03 -0.86 -1.50
CA ALA A 282 6.14 -0.17 -0.85
C ALA A 282 7.29 -1.14 -0.51
N PHE A 283 6.97 -2.38 -0.09
CA PHE A 283 7.98 -3.40 0.17
C PHE A 283 8.65 -3.89 -1.10
N VAL A 284 7.89 -4.12 -2.18
CA VAL A 284 8.44 -4.49 -3.50
C VAL A 284 9.39 -3.40 -4.00
N GLN A 285 9.00 -2.13 -3.90
CA GLN A 285 9.88 -1.01 -4.27
C GLN A 285 11.16 -0.98 -3.42
N ALA A 286 11.06 -1.20 -2.11
CA ALA A 286 12.22 -1.25 -1.22
C ALA A 286 13.17 -2.41 -1.57
N GLU A 287 12.65 -3.59 -1.89
CA GLU A 287 13.45 -4.75 -2.32
C GLU A 287 14.10 -4.50 -3.69
N LEU A 288 13.38 -3.93 -4.66
CA LEU A 288 13.94 -3.55 -5.96
C LEU A 288 15.05 -2.53 -5.82
N LEU A 289 14.82 -1.47 -5.04
CA LEU A 289 15.85 -0.48 -4.72
C LEU A 289 17.07 -1.14 -4.06
N ALA A 290 16.84 -2.07 -3.13
CA ALA A 290 17.90 -2.76 -2.43
C ALA A 290 18.80 -3.55 -3.38
N ARG A 291 18.20 -4.29 -4.31
CA ARG A 291 18.93 -5.13 -5.27
C ARG A 291 19.62 -4.33 -6.37
N GLN A 292 18.93 -3.34 -6.92
CA GLN A 292 19.40 -2.62 -8.10
C GLN A 292 20.37 -1.49 -7.74
N VAL A 293 20.06 -0.73 -6.68
CA VAL A 293 20.74 0.55 -6.43
C VAL A 293 21.85 0.44 -5.40
N LEU A 294 21.62 -0.27 -4.28
CA LEU A 294 22.57 -0.29 -3.16
C LEU A 294 23.98 -0.76 -3.51
N PRO A 295 24.18 -1.79 -4.36
CA PRO A 295 25.53 -2.23 -4.75
C PRO A 295 26.35 -1.15 -5.46
N ALA A 296 25.69 -0.15 -6.04
CA ALA A 296 26.30 0.87 -6.87
C ALA A 296 26.51 2.23 -6.16
N VAL A 297 26.04 2.39 -4.91
CA VAL A 297 25.99 3.71 -4.21
C VAL A 297 27.35 4.41 -4.10
N THR A 298 28.45 3.66 -4.07
CA THR A 298 29.81 4.20 -3.94
C THR A 298 30.46 4.59 -5.27
N ASP A 299 29.90 4.17 -6.41
CA ASP A 299 30.39 4.54 -7.75
C ASP A 299 29.38 5.47 -8.45
N PRO A 300 29.72 6.76 -8.69
CA PRO A 300 28.81 7.71 -9.31
C PRO A 300 28.27 7.32 -10.69
N ARG A 301 29.03 6.57 -11.50
CA ARG A 301 28.56 6.13 -12.83
C ARG A 301 27.61 4.96 -12.68
N ALA A 302 28.03 3.91 -11.97
CA ALA A 302 27.19 2.75 -11.73
C ALA A 302 25.88 3.14 -11.00
N LEU A 303 25.94 4.10 -10.07
CA LEU A 303 24.76 4.60 -9.37
C LEU A 303 23.77 5.23 -10.34
N ARG A 304 24.23 6.04 -11.29
CA ARG A 304 23.35 6.66 -12.29
C ARG A 304 22.61 5.62 -13.12
N ASP A 305 23.34 4.63 -13.61
CA ASP A 305 22.78 3.59 -14.48
C ASP A 305 21.80 2.70 -13.68
N SER A 306 22.15 2.37 -12.44
CA SER A 306 21.30 1.59 -11.53
C SER A 306 20.02 2.34 -11.13
N LEU A 307 20.07 3.66 -10.99
CA LEU A 307 18.89 4.49 -10.72
C LEU A 307 17.93 4.54 -11.91
N ALA A 308 18.46 4.57 -13.15
CA ALA A 308 17.64 4.49 -14.35
C ALA A 308 16.97 3.11 -14.46
N ALA A 309 17.73 2.03 -14.28
CA ALA A 309 17.20 0.66 -14.28
C ALA A 309 16.14 0.44 -13.19
N TYR A 310 16.35 0.97 -11.98
CA TYR A 310 15.35 0.93 -10.92
C TYR A 310 14.04 1.62 -11.32
N ALA A 311 14.12 2.76 -12.00
CA ALA A 311 12.93 3.50 -12.43
C ALA A 311 12.06 2.65 -13.37
N GLU A 312 12.68 2.05 -14.40
CA GLU A 312 12.00 1.20 -15.38
C GLU A 312 11.40 -0.05 -14.70
N LEU A 313 12.22 -0.80 -13.96
CA LEU A 313 11.78 -2.03 -13.29
C LEU A 313 10.66 -1.79 -12.28
N ARG A 314 10.68 -0.64 -11.59
CA ARG A 314 9.64 -0.28 -10.62
C ARG A 314 8.33 0.06 -11.32
N ASP A 315 8.38 0.79 -12.42
CA ASP A 315 7.16 1.16 -13.16
C ASP A 315 6.53 -0.11 -13.78
N ASP A 316 7.34 -0.98 -14.38
CA ASP A 316 6.90 -2.28 -14.92
C ASP A 316 6.25 -3.16 -13.85
N ALA A 317 6.90 -3.29 -12.68
CA ALA A 317 6.41 -4.12 -11.58
C ALA A 317 5.07 -3.63 -10.99
N LEU A 318 4.73 -2.35 -11.15
CA LEU A 318 3.57 -1.74 -10.51
C LEU A 318 2.44 -1.38 -11.49
N ALA A 319 2.73 -1.27 -12.80
CA ALA A 319 1.79 -0.82 -13.82
C ALA A 319 0.49 -1.63 -13.84
N GLU A 320 0.57 -2.97 -13.89
CA GLU A 320 -0.61 -3.83 -13.93
C GLU A 320 -1.52 -3.62 -12.71
N SER A 321 -0.92 -3.62 -11.52
CA SER A 321 -1.66 -3.42 -10.26
C SER A 321 -2.27 -2.02 -10.16
N TYR A 322 -1.63 -1.02 -10.77
CA TYR A 322 -2.13 0.35 -10.84
C TYR A 322 -3.41 0.42 -11.65
N TYR A 323 -3.37 -0.03 -12.91
CA TYR A 323 -4.54 0.04 -13.79
C TYR A 323 -5.69 -0.87 -13.33
N THR A 324 -5.38 -2.05 -12.78
CA THR A 324 -6.39 -2.92 -12.18
C THR A 324 -7.08 -2.24 -10.99
N THR A 325 -6.31 -1.54 -10.14
CA THR A 325 -6.86 -0.79 -9.01
C THR A 325 -7.75 0.35 -9.48
N LEU A 326 -7.34 1.11 -10.50
CA LEU A 326 -8.17 2.17 -11.07
C LEU A 326 -9.46 1.62 -11.67
N SER A 327 -9.42 0.45 -12.29
CA SER A 327 -10.63 -0.21 -12.82
C SER A 327 -11.63 -0.54 -11.71
N VAL A 328 -11.17 -1.04 -10.55
CA VAL A 328 -12.04 -1.32 -9.40
C VAL A 328 -12.51 -0.02 -8.74
N ALA A 329 -11.64 0.98 -8.66
CA ALA A 329 -11.94 2.27 -8.04
C ALA A 329 -13.00 3.10 -8.78
N ARG A 330 -13.35 2.74 -10.02
CA ARG A 330 -14.51 3.32 -10.72
C ARG A 330 -15.84 3.05 -10.00
N LEU A 331 -15.90 1.98 -9.19
CA LEU A 331 -17.12 1.52 -8.51
C LEU A 331 -18.28 1.27 -9.49
N GLU A 332 -17.93 0.87 -10.72
CA GLU A 332 -18.87 0.49 -11.77
C GLU A 332 -18.96 -1.04 -11.84
N VAL A 333 -20.16 -1.57 -11.61
CA VAL A 333 -20.44 -2.99 -11.78
C VAL A 333 -20.68 -3.26 -13.25
N ARG A 334 -19.63 -3.67 -13.95
CA ARG A 334 -19.70 -3.99 -15.39
C ARG A 334 -20.18 -5.42 -15.63
N ASP A 335 -20.98 -5.60 -16.67
CA ASP A 335 -21.59 -6.90 -17.02
C ASP A 335 -20.55 -7.99 -17.28
N ASP A 336 -19.46 -7.67 -17.98
CA ASP A 336 -18.37 -8.60 -18.26
C ASP A 336 -17.69 -9.12 -17.00
N ARG A 337 -17.53 -8.27 -15.99
CA ARG A 337 -16.98 -8.68 -14.69
C ARG A 337 -17.95 -9.58 -13.94
N VAL A 338 -19.25 -9.29 -14.00
CA VAL A 338 -20.28 -10.15 -13.39
C VAL A 338 -20.32 -11.51 -14.07
N GLU A 339 -20.27 -11.57 -15.39
CA GLU A 339 -20.21 -12.82 -16.17
C GLU A 339 -18.96 -13.63 -15.85
N LEU A 340 -17.79 -12.99 -15.76
CA LEU A 340 -16.54 -13.63 -15.33
C LEU A 340 -16.70 -14.31 -13.96
N LEU A 341 -17.19 -13.57 -12.95
CA LEU A 341 -17.34 -14.11 -11.60
C LEU A 341 -18.35 -15.26 -11.56
N ARG A 342 -19.47 -15.15 -12.29
CA ARG A 342 -20.44 -16.24 -12.40
C ARG A 342 -19.81 -17.47 -13.06
N GLY A 343 -19.05 -17.27 -14.14
CA GLY A 343 -18.37 -18.33 -14.88
C GLY A 343 -17.36 -19.11 -14.04
N ILE A 344 -16.64 -18.45 -13.14
CA ILE A 344 -15.66 -19.12 -12.26
C ILE A 344 -16.25 -19.65 -10.96
N SER A 345 -17.46 -19.21 -10.56
CA SER A 345 -18.03 -19.51 -9.24
C SER A 345 -18.19 -21.00 -8.90
N GLY A 346 -18.29 -21.88 -9.90
CA GLY A 346 -18.37 -23.33 -9.74
C GLY A 346 -17.04 -24.07 -9.79
N ASP A 347 -15.92 -23.38 -10.07
CA ASP A 347 -14.58 -23.98 -10.19
C ASP A 347 -13.62 -23.34 -9.16
N GLN A 348 -13.38 -24.07 -8.06
CA GLN A 348 -12.52 -23.60 -6.97
C GLN A 348 -11.11 -23.23 -7.43
N ARG A 349 -10.56 -23.94 -8.42
CA ARG A 349 -9.22 -23.65 -8.95
C ARG A 349 -9.20 -22.28 -9.62
N MET A 350 -10.23 -21.96 -10.40
CA MET A 350 -10.35 -20.65 -11.06
C MET A 350 -10.63 -19.54 -10.04
N VAL A 351 -11.40 -19.81 -8.98
CA VAL A 351 -11.60 -18.87 -7.87
C VAL A 351 -10.30 -18.58 -7.12
N ASP A 352 -9.50 -19.60 -6.83
CA ASP A 352 -8.19 -19.42 -6.17
C ASP A 352 -7.20 -18.66 -7.07
N GLN A 353 -7.22 -18.92 -8.39
CA GLN A 353 -6.45 -18.12 -9.35
C GLN A 353 -6.90 -16.66 -9.39
N TYR A 354 -8.21 -16.39 -9.31
CA TYR A 354 -8.74 -15.02 -9.19
C TYR A 354 -8.20 -14.33 -7.93
N PHE A 355 -8.22 -14.98 -6.77
CA PHE A 355 -7.65 -14.40 -5.54
C PHE A 355 -6.12 -14.29 -5.56
N SER A 356 -5.44 -15.14 -6.32
CA SER A 356 -4.00 -15.02 -6.59
C SER A 356 -3.69 -13.77 -7.41
N VAL A 357 -4.55 -13.42 -8.38
CA VAL A 357 -4.48 -12.13 -9.07
C VAL A 357 -4.77 -10.99 -8.11
N VAL A 358 -5.82 -11.05 -7.29
CA VAL A 358 -6.21 -9.98 -6.33
C VAL A 358 -5.08 -9.66 -5.35
N SER A 359 -4.40 -10.67 -4.83
CA SER A 359 -3.27 -10.50 -3.91
C SER A 359 -1.96 -10.07 -4.59
N GLY A 360 -1.86 -10.21 -5.91
CA GLY A 360 -0.62 -9.99 -6.67
C GLY A 360 0.35 -11.17 -6.63
N ALA A 361 -0.08 -12.37 -6.22
CA ALA A 361 0.71 -13.59 -6.34
C ALA A 361 0.82 -14.07 -7.81
N ARG A 362 -0.11 -13.65 -8.68
CA ARG A 362 -0.08 -13.86 -10.13
C ARG A 362 -0.46 -12.59 -10.89
N SER A 363 -0.02 -12.48 -12.13
CA SER A 363 -0.54 -11.49 -13.06
C SER A 363 -1.91 -11.93 -13.62
N VAL A 364 -2.71 -10.96 -14.04
CA VAL A 364 -3.92 -11.13 -14.87
C VAL A 364 -3.57 -11.88 -16.15
N GLU A 365 -2.44 -11.55 -16.78
CA GLU A 365 -2.00 -12.18 -18.03
C GLU A 365 -1.80 -13.69 -17.84
N ASP A 366 -1.11 -14.11 -16.77
CA ASP A 366 -0.86 -15.52 -16.45
C ASP A 366 -2.14 -16.35 -16.27
N VAL A 367 -3.21 -15.71 -15.79
CA VAL A 367 -4.46 -16.39 -15.43
C VAL A 367 -5.50 -16.32 -16.55
N PHE A 368 -5.69 -15.15 -17.17
CA PHE A 368 -6.83 -14.88 -18.04
C PHE A 368 -6.48 -14.75 -19.53
N ALA A 369 -5.20 -14.59 -19.92
CA ALA A 369 -4.81 -14.44 -21.32
C ALA A 369 -5.06 -15.70 -22.18
N ARG A 370 -5.30 -16.86 -21.57
CA ARG A 370 -5.62 -18.11 -22.30
C ARG A 370 -7.11 -18.41 -22.45
N HIS A 371 -8.00 -17.67 -21.77
CA HIS A 371 -9.43 -18.04 -21.73
C HIS A 371 -10.42 -16.87 -21.82
N VAL A 372 -9.99 -15.60 -21.78
CA VAL A 372 -10.91 -14.45 -21.90
C VAL A 372 -10.25 -13.27 -22.63
N PRO A 373 -10.70 -12.87 -23.83
CA PRO A 373 -10.23 -11.64 -24.48
C PRO A 373 -10.96 -10.42 -23.89
N MET A 374 -10.77 -10.09 -22.61
CA MET A 374 -11.47 -8.94 -21.98
C MET A 374 -10.70 -8.15 -20.93
N LEU A 375 -9.39 -8.37 -20.77
CA LEU A 375 -8.55 -7.48 -19.97
C LEU A 375 -7.40 -6.96 -20.84
N SER A 376 -7.77 -6.40 -22.00
CA SER A 376 -6.88 -5.48 -22.69
C SER A 376 -6.89 -4.16 -21.91
N PRO A 377 -5.74 -3.62 -21.48
CA PRO A 377 -5.65 -2.23 -21.08
C PRO A 377 -5.84 -1.41 -22.36
N LEU A 378 -7.09 -1.08 -22.68
CA LEU A 378 -7.38 -0.16 -23.77
C LEU A 378 -6.92 1.23 -23.32
N HIS A 379 -6.01 1.77 -24.14
CA HIS A 379 -5.48 3.13 -24.20
C HIS A 379 -6.38 4.25 -23.65
#